data_AF-A0A7S2BBM9-F1
#
_entry.id   AF-A0A7S2BBM9-F1
#
_cell.length_a   1.000
_cell.length_b   1.000
_cell.length_c   1.000
_cell.angle_alpha   90.00
_cell.angle_beta   90.00
_cell.angle_gamma   90.00
#
_symmetry.space_group_name_H-M   'P 1'
#
loop_
_entity.id
_entity.type
_entity.pdbx_description
1 polymer ?
#
loop_
_entity_poly.entity_id
_entity_poly.type
_entity_poly.pdbx_seq_one_letter_code
_entity_poly.pdbx_strand_id
1 'polypeptide(L)'
;SPAGGWDRYFESPAGGWTTWSPADAAPQELLRWERIWVGGHSQGGGHAAYLAAITRLAGVSLFSAPQDECIGCKAEGLRLWLAQPWATRSNIHALVHANESAAAVVIANWALIGWPLPLDVHEGLMAPGSDG
;
A
#
# COMPACT_ATOMS: atom_id res chain seq x y z
N SER A 1 18.83 -10.84 -20.80
CA SER A 1 17.56 -11.26 -20.17
C SER A 1 17.73 -11.08 -18.67
N PRO A 2 16.74 -10.59 -17.90
CA PRO A 2 16.82 -10.64 -16.45
C PRO A 2 16.77 -12.12 -16.03
N ALA A 3 17.94 -12.74 -16.06
CA ALA A 3 18.15 -14.11 -15.65
C ALA A 3 17.90 -14.16 -14.13
N GLY A 4 16.84 -14.86 -13.72
CA GLY A 4 16.50 -14.98 -12.29
C GLY A 4 15.01 -14.95 -11.93
N GLY A 5 14.09 -15.21 -12.86
CA GLY A 5 12.67 -15.31 -12.53
C GLY A 5 11.94 -13.98 -12.43
N TRP A 6 12.47 -12.91 -13.04
CA TRP A 6 11.82 -11.60 -13.11
C TRP A 6 10.83 -11.48 -14.27
N ASP A 7 10.91 -12.37 -15.24
CA ASP A 7 9.95 -12.57 -16.33
C ASP A 7 8.51 -12.80 -15.83
N ARG A 8 8.34 -13.28 -14.60
CA ARG A 8 7.02 -13.36 -13.95
C ARG A 8 6.47 -12.02 -13.50
N TYR A 9 7.30 -11.00 -13.32
CA TYR A 9 6.87 -9.66 -12.86
C TYR A 9 6.92 -8.61 -13.97
N PHE A 10 7.61 -8.92 -15.07
CA PHE A 10 7.67 -8.02 -16.21
C PHE A 10 7.15 -8.66 -17.50
N GLU A 11 6.48 -7.88 -18.32
CA GLU A 11 6.23 -8.18 -19.71
C GLU A 11 7.55 -8.10 -20.49
N SER A 12 7.77 -9.06 -21.40
CA SER A 12 8.92 -8.94 -22.29
C SER A 12 8.65 -7.78 -23.25
N PRO A 13 9.53 -6.77 -23.32
CA PRO A 13 9.42 -5.73 -24.35
C PRO A 13 9.52 -6.35 -25.75
N ALA A 14 8.97 -5.67 -26.75
CA ALA A 14 9.07 -6.09 -28.14
C ALA A 14 10.55 -6.24 -28.56
N GLY A 15 10.93 -7.40 -29.11
CA GLY A 15 12.33 -7.72 -29.42
C GLY A 15 13.15 -8.30 -28.25
N GLY A 16 12.58 -8.31 -27.04
CA GLY A 16 13.19 -8.88 -25.85
C GLY A 16 14.11 -7.93 -25.09
N TRP A 17 14.48 -8.34 -23.87
CA TRP A 17 15.25 -7.52 -22.93
C TRP A 17 16.64 -7.11 -23.40
N THR A 18 17.22 -7.79 -24.40
CA THR A 18 18.54 -7.48 -24.94
C THR A 18 18.53 -6.28 -25.88
N THR A 19 17.35 -5.93 -26.41
CA THR A 19 17.17 -4.81 -27.35
C THR A 19 16.32 -3.67 -26.76
N TRP A 20 15.85 -3.83 -25.52
CA TRP A 20 14.99 -2.83 -24.87
C TRP A 20 15.75 -1.55 -24.54
N SER A 21 15.11 -0.42 -24.84
CA SER A 21 15.49 0.91 -24.34
C SER A 21 14.33 1.52 -23.54
N PRO A 22 14.61 2.30 -22.47
CA PRO A 22 13.60 3.12 -21.79
C PRO A 22 12.85 4.09 -22.72
N ALA A 23 13.38 4.37 -23.92
CA ALA A 23 12.70 5.15 -24.94
C ALA A 23 11.55 4.40 -25.65
N ASP A 24 11.55 3.06 -25.63
CA ASP A 24 10.57 2.23 -26.34
C ASP A 24 9.34 1.92 -25.48
N ALA A 25 9.55 1.74 -24.17
CA ALA A 25 8.50 1.54 -23.18
C ALA A 25 9.04 1.94 -21.81
N ALA A 26 8.23 2.67 -21.05
CA ALA A 26 8.61 3.02 -19.69
C ALA A 26 8.60 1.75 -18.81
N PRO A 27 9.55 1.58 -17.87
CA PRO A 27 9.66 0.35 -17.08
C PRO A 27 8.36 -0.06 -16.38
N GLN A 28 7.54 0.91 -15.95
CA GLN A 28 6.26 0.68 -15.30
C GLN A 28 5.18 0.09 -16.21
N GLU A 29 5.29 0.29 -17.53
CA GLU A 29 4.37 -0.28 -18.52
C GLU A 29 4.67 -1.76 -18.77
N LEU A 30 5.91 -2.15 -18.50
CA LEU A 30 6.33 -3.54 -18.54
C LEU A 30 6.02 -4.28 -17.24
N LEU A 31 5.47 -3.65 -16.20
CA LEU A 31 5.17 -4.35 -14.94
C LEU A 31 3.84 -5.12 -15.02
N ARG A 32 3.89 -6.39 -14.63
CA ARG A 32 2.71 -7.22 -14.36
C ARG A 32 2.19 -6.92 -12.96
N TRP A 33 1.55 -5.77 -12.80
CA TRP A 33 1.12 -5.23 -11.50
C TRP A 33 0.31 -6.22 -10.66
N GLU A 34 -0.52 -7.05 -11.27
CA GLU A 34 -1.32 -8.07 -10.60
C GLU A 34 -0.51 -9.19 -9.93
N ARG A 35 0.82 -9.20 -10.12
CA ARG A 35 1.78 -10.11 -9.48
C ARG A 35 2.68 -9.41 -8.47
N ILE A 36 2.56 -8.10 -8.34
CA ILE A 36 3.45 -7.28 -7.51
C ILE A 36 2.74 -6.95 -6.19
N TRP A 37 3.47 -7.20 -5.10
CA TRP A 37 3.07 -6.76 -3.77
C TRP A 37 3.85 -5.51 -3.39
N VAL A 38 3.18 -4.50 -2.87
CA VAL A 38 3.82 -3.25 -2.44
C VAL A 38 3.64 -3.07 -0.94
N GLY A 39 4.67 -2.62 -0.26
CA GLY A 39 4.61 -2.35 1.17
C GLY A 39 5.22 -1.01 1.52
N GLY A 40 4.76 -0.40 2.60
CA GLY A 40 5.34 0.86 3.05
C GLY A 40 4.95 1.22 4.47
N HIS A 41 5.85 1.94 5.13
CA HIS A 41 5.65 2.51 6.46
C HIS A 41 5.48 4.03 6.38
N SER A 42 4.60 4.60 7.21
CA SER A 42 4.40 6.06 7.31
C SER A 42 4.16 6.68 5.93
N GLN A 43 4.97 7.64 5.49
CA GLN A 43 4.86 8.24 4.15
C GLN A 43 4.98 7.21 3.02
N GLY A 44 5.86 6.22 3.15
CA GLY A 44 5.98 5.14 2.17
C GLY A 44 4.70 4.29 2.11
N GLY A 45 4.03 4.13 3.24
CA GLY A 45 2.73 3.46 3.31
C GLY A 45 1.62 4.28 2.64
N GLY A 46 1.65 5.61 2.77
CA GLY A 46 0.77 6.51 2.02
C GLY A 46 0.94 6.35 0.49
N HIS A 47 2.19 6.27 0.01
CA HIS A 47 2.46 6.01 -1.42
C HIS A 47 2.01 4.61 -1.85
N ALA A 48 2.25 3.59 -1.03
CA ALA A 48 1.79 2.22 -1.31
C ALA A 48 0.25 2.15 -1.39
N ALA A 49 -0.43 2.83 -0.47
CA ALA A 49 -1.88 2.99 -0.47
C ALA A 49 -2.38 3.69 -1.73
N TYR A 50 -1.79 4.83 -2.10
CA TYR A 50 -2.17 5.55 -3.32
C TYR A 50 -1.96 4.71 -4.57
N LEU A 51 -0.82 4.00 -4.67
CA LEU A 51 -0.54 3.12 -5.79
C LEU A 51 -1.57 1.98 -5.88
N ALA A 52 -1.93 1.35 -4.76
CA ALA A 52 -2.96 0.32 -4.70
C ALA A 52 -4.37 0.85 -5.03
N ALA A 53 -4.63 2.13 -4.77
CA ALA A 53 -5.88 2.78 -5.14
C ALA A 53 -6.02 2.93 -6.66
N ILE A 54 -4.95 3.27 -7.36
CA ILE A 54 -4.97 3.55 -8.81
C ILE A 54 -4.53 2.36 -9.69
N THR A 55 -3.85 1.37 -9.12
CA THR A 55 -3.28 0.22 -9.84
C THR A 55 -3.73 -1.08 -9.20
N ARG A 56 -4.06 -2.10 -10.01
CA ARG A 56 -4.45 -3.43 -9.53
C ARG A 56 -3.21 -4.26 -9.19
N LEU A 57 -2.83 -4.26 -7.92
CA LEU A 57 -1.71 -5.00 -7.38
C LEU A 57 -2.09 -6.44 -7.00
N ALA A 58 -1.09 -7.29 -6.75
CA ALA A 58 -1.31 -8.59 -6.10
C ALA A 58 -1.75 -8.43 -4.63
N GLY A 59 -1.28 -7.37 -3.97
CA GLY A 59 -1.59 -7.02 -2.60
C GLY A 59 -0.81 -5.81 -2.11
N VAL A 60 -1.16 -5.32 -0.92
CA VAL A 60 -0.47 -4.19 -0.29
C VAL A 60 -0.36 -4.36 1.23
N SER A 61 0.79 -3.99 1.81
CA SER A 61 1.03 -3.94 3.26
C SER A 61 1.29 -2.52 3.73
N LEU A 62 0.46 -2.02 4.63
CA LEU A 62 0.50 -0.65 5.14
C LEU A 62 0.89 -0.64 6.61
N PHE A 63 1.98 0.03 6.96
CA PHE A 63 2.44 0.14 8.35
C PHE A 63 2.37 1.59 8.81
N SER A 64 1.63 1.87 9.89
CA SER A 64 1.42 3.24 10.40
C SER A 64 1.02 4.21 9.29
N ALA A 65 0.13 3.74 8.42
CA ALA A 65 -0.27 4.41 7.20
C ALA A 65 -1.64 3.90 6.75
N PRO A 66 -2.44 4.70 6.05
CA PRO A 66 -2.21 6.08 5.64
C PRO A 66 -2.44 7.06 6.79
N GLN A 67 -2.02 8.31 6.62
CA GLN A 67 -2.83 9.49 6.93
C GLN A 67 -2.36 10.64 6.05
N ASP A 68 -3.20 11.07 5.12
CA ASP A 68 -3.05 12.38 4.49
C ASP A 68 -4.10 13.27 5.17
N GLU A 69 -3.69 13.95 6.25
CA GLU A 69 -4.59 14.73 7.10
C GLU A 69 -5.38 15.75 6.26
N CYS A 70 -6.69 15.80 6.48
CA CYS A 70 -7.24 17.09 6.88
C CYS A 70 -8.11 16.93 8.12
N ILE A 71 -7.47 17.06 9.28
CA ILE A 71 -8.16 17.20 10.56
C ILE A 71 -8.88 18.56 10.54
N GLY A 72 -10.20 18.54 10.44
CA GLY A 72 -11.05 19.75 10.47
C GLY A 72 -11.49 20.30 9.11
N CYS A 73 -11.19 19.64 7.98
CA CYS A 73 -11.80 20.02 6.70
C CYS A 73 -13.31 19.71 6.72
N LYS A 74 -14.10 20.69 7.15
CA LYS A 74 -15.44 20.92 6.63
C LYS A 74 -15.31 21.40 5.18
N ALA A 75 -14.85 20.54 4.30
CA ALA A 75 -14.92 20.83 2.88
C ALA A 75 -16.16 20.10 2.35
N GLU A 76 -17.30 20.78 2.40
CA GLU A 76 -18.46 20.41 1.60
C GLU A 76 -17.97 20.16 0.16
N GLY A 77 -17.92 18.90 -0.27
CA GLY A 77 -17.54 18.51 -1.63
C GLY A 77 -16.15 17.88 -1.84
N LEU A 78 -15.26 17.81 -0.84
CA LEU A 78 -13.97 17.09 -1.00
C LEU A 78 -14.15 15.59 -0.75
N ARG A 79 -14.19 14.81 -1.84
CA ARG A 79 -14.10 13.35 -1.77
C ARG A 79 -12.64 12.96 -1.57
N LEU A 80 -12.26 12.59 -0.34
CA LEU A 80 -10.97 11.97 -0.07
C LEU A 80 -10.78 10.77 -0.99
N TRP A 81 -9.61 10.67 -1.65
CA TRP A 81 -9.29 9.57 -2.57
C TRP A 81 -9.33 8.21 -1.86
N LEU A 82 -9.06 8.21 -0.56
CA LEU A 82 -9.20 7.05 0.33
C LEU A 82 -10.61 6.45 0.29
N ALA A 83 -11.65 7.28 0.15
CA ALA A 83 -13.05 6.85 0.10
C ALA A 83 -13.54 6.49 -1.32
N GLN A 84 -12.65 6.47 -2.31
CA GLN A 84 -12.97 5.98 -3.66
C GLN A 84 -12.78 4.47 -3.74
N PRO A 85 -13.42 3.77 -4.69
CA PRO A 85 -13.13 2.37 -4.93
C PRO A 85 -11.68 2.17 -5.37
N TRP A 86 -10.93 1.31 -4.69
CA TRP A 86 -9.55 1.00 -5.05
C TRP A 86 -9.49 -0.01 -6.20
N ALA A 87 -8.47 0.14 -7.05
CA ALA A 87 -8.16 -0.82 -8.11
C ALA A 87 -7.71 -2.18 -7.55
N THR A 88 -6.93 -2.18 -6.46
CA THR A 88 -6.61 -3.38 -5.69
C THR A 88 -7.76 -3.71 -4.74
N ARG A 89 -8.32 -4.92 -4.82
CA ARG A 89 -9.52 -5.34 -4.08
C ARG A 89 -9.31 -6.48 -3.09
N SER A 90 -8.11 -7.04 -3.04
CA SER A 90 -7.77 -8.22 -2.23
C SER A 90 -6.35 -8.11 -1.69
N ASN A 91 -6.04 -8.90 -0.66
CA ASN A 91 -4.70 -9.03 -0.07
C ASN A 91 -4.15 -7.69 0.44
N ILE A 92 -4.96 -7.02 1.25
CA ILE A 92 -4.63 -5.72 1.79
C ILE A 92 -4.50 -5.87 3.30
N HIS A 93 -3.30 -5.60 3.79
CA HIS A 93 -2.94 -5.79 5.18
C HIS A 93 -2.46 -4.46 5.74
N ALA A 94 -2.92 -4.12 6.94
CA ALA A 94 -2.54 -2.88 7.58
C ALA A 94 -2.29 -3.09 9.07
N LEU A 95 -1.28 -2.42 9.60
CA LEU A 95 -0.88 -2.49 11.01
C LEU A 95 -0.49 -1.10 11.52
N VAL A 96 -0.91 -0.79 12.74
CA VAL A 96 -0.58 0.45 13.45
C VAL A 96 -0.29 0.10 14.89
N HIS A 97 0.67 0.79 15.50
CA HIS A 97 0.99 0.57 16.90
C HIS A 97 -0.07 1.24 17.81
N ALA A 98 -0.55 0.53 18.83
CA ALA A 98 -1.62 1.01 19.72
C ALA A 98 -1.30 2.36 20.39
N ASN A 99 -0.04 2.60 20.73
CA ASN A 99 0.44 3.84 21.36
C ASN A 99 0.94 4.91 20.36
N GLU A 100 0.68 4.76 19.05
CA GLU A 100 1.03 5.80 18.08
C GLU A 100 0.06 6.99 18.21
N SER A 101 0.57 8.22 18.28
CA SER A 101 -0.26 9.43 18.40
C SER A 101 -1.25 9.59 17.23
N ALA A 102 -0.87 9.13 16.05
CA ALA A 102 -1.70 9.13 14.85
C ALA A 102 -2.66 7.93 14.75
N ALA A 103 -2.62 6.96 15.67
CA ALA A 103 -3.37 5.70 15.55
C ALA A 103 -4.87 5.91 15.29
N ALA A 104 -5.49 6.85 16.02
CA ALA A 104 -6.91 7.17 15.84
C ALA A 104 -7.21 7.66 14.42
N VAL A 105 -6.32 8.47 13.86
CA VAL A 105 -6.45 9.02 12.52
C VAL A 105 -6.22 7.87 11.51
N VAL A 106 -5.13 7.09 11.66
CA VAL A 106 -4.79 5.87 10.89
C VAL A 106 -6.00 4.96 10.71
N ILE A 107 -6.62 4.60 11.83
CA ILE A 107 -7.81 3.74 11.87
C ILE A 107 -9.00 4.40 11.16
N ALA A 108 -9.20 5.71 11.32
CA ALA A 108 -10.29 6.43 10.65
C ALA A 108 -10.14 6.43 9.12
N ASN A 109 -8.93 6.51 8.56
CA ASN A 109 -8.77 6.36 7.10
C ASN A 109 -9.05 4.93 6.64
N TRP A 110 -8.63 3.92 7.40
CA TRP A 110 -8.93 2.53 7.04
C TRP A 110 -10.43 2.28 6.96
N ALA A 111 -11.21 2.90 7.85
CA ALA A 111 -12.67 2.88 7.77
C ALA A 111 -13.21 3.53 6.49
N LEU A 112 -12.64 4.66 6.05
CA LEU A 112 -13.03 5.33 4.79
C LEU A 112 -12.78 4.47 3.55
N ILE A 113 -11.71 3.67 3.57
CA ILE A 113 -11.39 2.76 2.47
C ILE A 113 -12.40 1.61 2.37
N GLY A 114 -13.20 1.37 3.41
CA GLY A 114 -14.26 0.37 3.42
C GLY A 114 -13.74 -1.05 3.67
N TRP A 115 -12.64 -1.17 4.42
CA TRP A 115 -12.02 -2.46 4.72
C TRP A 115 -12.34 -2.91 6.14
N PRO A 116 -12.51 -4.22 6.36
CA PRO A 116 -12.69 -4.74 7.71
C PRO A 116 -11.50 -4.29 8.55
N LEU A 117 -11.83 -3.80 9.76
CA LEU A 117 -10.91 -3.31 10.79
C LEU A 117 -9.62 -4.15 10.85
N PRO A 118 -8.47 -3.53 11.19
CA PRO A 118 -7.15 -4.17 11.12
C PRO A 118 -7.18 -5.58 11.69
N LEU A 119 -6.63 -6.51 10.91
CA LEU A 119 -6.49 -7.92 11.26
C LEU A 119 -5.73 -8.14 12.59
N ASP A 120 -4.96 -7.15 13.05
CA ASP A 120 -4.38 -7.09 14.40
C ASP A 120 -4.04 -5.64 14.79
N VAL A 121 -4.69 -5.10 15.82
CA VAL A 121 -4.09 -4.04 16.66
C VAL A 121 -3.30 -4.79 17.72
N HIS A 122 -2.04 -5.11 17.43
CA HIS A 122 -1.20 -5.80 18.40
C HIS A 122 -0.71 -4.78 19.43
N GLU A 123 -1.26 -4.84 20.65
CA GLU A 123 -0.49 -4.45 21.83
C GLU A 123 0.76 -5.33 21.82
N GLY A 124 1.93 -4.71 21.66
CA GLY A 124 3.18 -5.44 21.58
C GLY A 124 3.27 -6.45 22.73
N LEU A 125 3.68 -7.68 22.39
CA LEU A 125 4.16 -8.69 23.34
C LEU A 125 5.25 -8.08 24.21
N MET A 126 4.83 -7.48 25.32
CA MET A 126 5.55 -7.49 26.58
C MET A 126 4.63 -8.23 27.52
N ALA A 127 4.83 -9.54 27.63
CA ALA A 127 4.40 -10.24 28.83
C ALA A 127 4.92 -9.41 30.02
N PRO A 128 4.14 -9.21 31.10
CA PRO A 128 4.69 -8.68 32.33
C PRO A 128 5.72 -9.70 32.84
N GLY A 129 6.96 -9.50 32.44
CA GLY A 129 8.13 -10.09 33.08
C GLY A 129 8.25 -9.43 34.43
N SER A 130 7.86 -10.19 35.45
CA SER A 130 8.19 -9.96 36.83
C SER A 130 9.71 -9.88 37.04
N ASP A 131 10.10 -9.11 38.05
CA ASP A 131 11.34 -9.17 38.85
C ASP A 131 12.54 -8.34 38.32
N GLY A 132 13.11 -7.37 39.06
CA GLY A 132 12.92 -6.98 40.47
C GLY A 132 13.41 -5.57 40.79
#